data_AF-A0A7R8VYE6-F1
#
_entry.id   AF-A0A7R8VYE6-F1
#
_cell.length_a   1.000
_cell.length_b   1.000
_cell.length_c   1.000
_cell.angle_alpha   90.00
_cell.angle_beta   90.00
_cell.angle_gamma   90.00
#
_symmetry.space_group_name_H-M   'P 1'
#
loop_
_entity.id
_entity.type
_entity.pdbx_description
1 polymer ?
#
loop_
_entity_poly.entity_id
_entity_poly.type
_entity_poly.pdbx_seq_one_letter_code
_entity_poly.pdbx_strand_id
1 'polypeptide(L)'
;MTRLLNGLVAFSGSALSSFAVDHDPLATGQDLARRNNCPESPVLDMVRCLQELPVETLVQADSGLQELRLAAQGFVAGLTSLLGASPAVDGSDDQRSLPGFIEQSPLEALKLGQFPDIPLLTGVTAAETASALSGQYMLNHQ
;
A
#
# COMPACT_ATOMS: atom_id res chain seq x y z
N MET A 1 -15.15 23.15 15.58
CA MET A 1 -14.64 21.87 15.05
C MET A 1 -14.79 20.82 16.12
N THR A 2 -15.68 19.85 15.92
CA THR A 2 -15.88 18.72 16.83
C THR A 2 -14.75 17.73 16.62
N ARG A 3 -14.00 17.36 17.67
CA ARG A 3 -12.98 16.30 17.59
C ARG A 3 -13.67 14.97 17.23
N LEU A 4 -13.27 14.35 16.12
CA LEU A 4 -13.75 13.03 15.69
C LEU A 4 -13.18 11.89 16.56
N LEU A 5 -11.97 12.08 17.08
CA LEU A 5 -11.22 11.10 17.86
C LEU A 5 -10.54 11.79 19.05
N ASN A 6 -10.36 11.06 20.16
CA ASN A 6 -9.71 11.56 21.38
C ASN A 6 -8.33 10.96 21.64
N GLY A 7 -7.91 9.99 20.82
CA GLY A 7 -6.62 9.30 20.91
C GLY A 7 -6.53 8.20 19.86
N LEU A 8 -5.32 7.69 19.63
CA LEU A 8 -5.03 6.66 18.64
C LEU A 8 -4.09 5.59 19.23
N VAL A 9 -4.33 4.33 18.88
CA VAL A 9 -3.43 3.22 19.19
C VAL A 9 -3.03 2.53 17.87
N ALA A 10 -1.74 2.50 17.56
CA ALA A 10 -1.20 1.93 16.32
C ALA A 10 -0.15 0.84 16.63
N PHE A 11 -0.42 -0.39 16.23
CA PHE A 11 0.47 -1.54 16.46
C PHE A 11 1.16 -1.95 15.16
N SER A 12 2.47 -2.17 15.23
CA SER A 12 3.24 -2.87 14.20
C SER A 12 3.16 -2.24 12.80
N GLY A 13 2.94 -0.92 12.73
CA GLY A 13 2.81 -0.20 11.48
C GLY A 13 2.78 1.32 11.68
N SER A 14 3.18 2.05 10.65
CA SER A 14 3.19 3.51 10.61
C SER A 14 2.92 4.00 9.18
N ALA A 15 2.35 5.19 9.04
CA ALA A 15 2.23 5.86 7.74
C ALA A 15 3.61 6.23 7.13
N LEU A 16 4.69 6.11 7.91
CA LEU A 16 6.07 6.26 7.45
C LEU A 16 6.74 4.94 7.05
N SER A 17 6.06 3.80 7.17
CA SER A 17 6.62 2.53 6.69
C SER A 17 6.82 2.59 5.18
N SER A 18 7.91 1.99 4.67
CA SER A 18 8.28 2.02 3.25
C SER A 18 7.25 1.36 2.31
N PHE A 19 6.33 0.58 2.86
CA PHE A 19 5.23 -0.09 2.14
C PHE A 19 3.86 0.58 2.35
N ALA A 20 3.78 1.64 3.19
CA ALA A 20 2.51 2.25 3.58
C ALA A 20 1.93 3.21 2.51
N VAL A 21 2.76 3.66 1.58
CA VAL A 21 2.34 4.54 0.48
C VAL A 21 2.89 4.01 -0.83
N ASP A 22 2.03 3.91 -1.85
CA ASP A 22 2.44 3.70 -3.23
C ASP A 22 2.92 5.02 -3.84
N HIS A 23 4.20 5.06 -4.21
CA HIS A 23 4.83 6.21 -4.85
C HIS A 23 4.61 6.26 -6.37
N ASP A 24 4.18 5.16 -6.99
CA ASP A 24 3.86 5.07 -8.41
C ASP A 24 2.59 4.24 -8.65
N PRO A 25 1.42 4.73 -8.20
CA PRO A 25 0.16 4.03 -8.32
C PRO A 25 -0.28 3.82 -9.78
N LEU A 26 0.23 4.65 -10.71
CA LEU A 26 -0.02 4.46 -12.14
C LEU A 26 0.69 3.21 -12.65
N ALA A 27 1.97 3.03 -12.33
CA ALA A 27 2.70 1.82 -12.72
C ALA A 27 2.09 0.56 -12.09
N THR A 28 1.69 0.60 -10.81
CA THR A 28 0.97 -0.51 -10.17
C THR A 28 -0.35 -0.82 -10.88
N GLY A 29 -1.13 0.20 -11.26
CA GLY A 29 -2.36 0.02 -12.02
C GLY A 29 -2.14 -0.56 -13.42
N GLN A 30 -1.07 -0.15 -14.10
CA GLN A 30 -0.68 -0.67 -15.42
C GLN A 30 -0.21 -2.13 -15.34
N ASP A 31 0.55 -2.51 -14.30
CA ASP A 31 0.93 -3.89 -14.05
C ASP A 31 -0.30 -4.80 -13.88
N LEU A 32 -1.32 -4.30 -13.15
CA LEU A 32 -2.58 -5.02 -12.97
C LEU A 32 -3.36 -5.12 -14.29
N ALA A 33 -3.42 -4.04 -15.07
CA ALA A 33 -4.07 -4.02 -16.38
C ALA A 33 -3.44 -5.04 -17.34
N ARG A 34 -2.10 -5.03 -17.44
CA ARG A 34 -1.34 -5.95 -18.31
C ARG A 34 -1.61 -7.41 -17.99
N ARG A 35 -1.68 -7.76 -16.71
CA ARG A 35 -1.98 -9.14 -16.25
C ARG A 35 -3.39 -9.61 -16.62
N ASN A 36 -4.31 -8.68 -16.73
CA ASN A 36 -5.71 -8.96 -17.08
C ASN A 36 -6.02 -8.72 -18.57
N ASN A 37 -5.00 -8.50 -19.41
CA ASN A 37 -5.15 -8.17 -20.83
C ASN A 37 -5.99 -6.90 -21.07
N CYS A 38 -5.97 -5.96 -20.13
CA CYS A 38 -6.55 -4.63 -20.29
C CYS A 38 -5.53 -3.66 -20.92
N PRO A 39 -5.99 -2.63 -21.66
CA PRO A 39 -5.11 -1.60 -22.18
C PRO A 39 -4.44 -0.82 -21.04
N GLU A 40 -3.17 -0.45 -21.19
CA GLU A 40 -2.43 0.38 -20.21
C GLU A 40 -2.61 1.89 -20.48
N SER A 41 -3.14 2.24 -21.65
CA SER A 41 -3.49 3.61 -22.04
C SER A 41 -4.54 3.61 -23.16
N PRO A 42 -5.39 4.66 -23.26
CA PRO A 42 -5.54 5.77 -22.30
C PRO A 42 -6.12 5.30 -20.96
N VAL A 43 -5.83 6.01 -19.87
CA VAL A 43 -6.18 5.59 -18.48
C VAL A 43 -7.68 5.31 -18.31
N LEU A 44 -8.54 6.07 -19.00
CA LEU A 44 -9.99 5.84 -18.93
C LEU A 44 -10.39 4.45 -19.48
N ASP A 45 -9.77 4.02 -20.57
CA ASP A 45 -10.04 2.71 -21.18
C ASP A 45 -9.47 1.57 -20.32
N MET A 46 -8.30 1.81 -19.71
CA MET A 46 -7.71 0.91 -18.71
C MET A 46 -8.68 0.68 -17.55
N VAL A 47 -9.17 1.76 -16.94
CA VAL A 47 -10.08 1.70 -15.79
C VAL A 47 -11.40 1.02 -16.17
N ARG A 48 -11.99 1.37 -17.32
CA ARG A 48 -13.23 0.74 -17.79
C ARG A 48 -13.08 -0.77 -17.99
N CYS A 49 -11.99 -1.20 -18.64
CA CYS A 49 -11.71 -2.62 -18.81
C CYS A 49 -11.57 -3.32 -17.46
N LEU A 50 -10.80 -2.76 -16.52
CA LEU A 50 -10.64 -3.33 -15.17
C LEU A 50 -11.96 -3.41 -14.40
N GLN A 51 -12.87 -2.44 -14.58
CA GLN A 51 -14.20 -2.41 -13.96
C GLN A 51 -15.16 -3.49 -14.49
N GLU A 52 -14.94 -4.00 -15.70
CA GLU A 52 -15.75 -5.07 -16.31
C GLU A 52 -15.32 -6.47 -15.87
N LEU A 53 -14.15 -6.61 -15.23
CA LEU A 53 -13.62 -7.88 -14.78
C LEU A 53 -14.34 -8.38 -13.50
N PRO A 54 -14.47 -9.70 -13.32
CA PRO A 54 -14.84 -10.27 -12.04
C PRO A 54 -13.83 -9.86 -10.94
N VAL A 55 -14.35 -9.57 -9.74
CA VAL A 55 -13.52 -9.15 -8.60
C VAL A 55 -12.49 -10.23 -8.25
N GLU A 56 -12.85 -11.50 -8.38
CA GLU A 56 -11.96 -12.63 -8.11
C GLU A 56 -10.73 -12.61 -9.03
N THR A 57 -10.91 -12.22 -10.30
CA THR A 57 -9.82 -12.08 -11.26
C THR A 57 -8.85 -10.96 -10.84
N LEU A 58 -9.37 -9.83 -10.38
CA LEU A 58 -8.56 -8.71 -9.88
C LEU A 58 -7.74 -9.11 -8.65
N VAL A 59 -8.37 -9.79 -7.68
CA VAL A 59 -7.70 -10.28 -6.46
C VAL A 59 -6.59 -11.28 -6.79
N GLN A 60 -6.83 -12.20 -7.73
CA GLN A 60 -5.83 -13.16 -8.19
C GLN A 60 -4.65 -12.47 -8.88
N ALA A 61 -4.93 -11.47 -9.73
CA ALA A 61 -3.89 -10.72 -10.42
C ALA A 61 -3.01 -9.90 -9.45
N ASP A 62 -3.60 -9.28 -8.43
CA ASP A 62 -2.87 -8.57 -7.37
C ASP A 62 -2.03 -9.53 -6.51
N SER A 63 -2.60 -10.67 -6.09
CA SER A 63 -1.85 -11.70 -5.34
C SER A 63 -0.66 -12.23 -6.15
N GLY A 64 -0.86 -12.51 -7.44
CA GLY A 64 0.22 -12.93 -8.34
C GLY A 64 1.25 -11.85 -8.65
N LEU A 65 0.91 -10.57 -8.46
CA LEU A 65 1.86 -9.46 -8.53
C LEU A 65 2.74 -9.42 -7.28
N GLN A 66 2.14 -9.61 -6.11
CA GLN A 66 2.84 -9.73 -4.85
C GLN A 66 3.85 -10.89 -4.85
N GLU A 67 3.43 -12.09 -5.30
CA GLU A 67 4.30 -13.25 -5.41
C GLU A 67 5.49 -13.00 -6.34
N LEU A 68 5.23 -12.40 -7.51
CA LEU A 68 6.30 -12.08 -8.48
C LEU A 68 7.30 -11.08 -7.89
N ARG A 69 6.81 -10.01 -7.26
CA ARG A 69 7.66 -8.97 -6.68
C ARG A 69 8.49 -9.52 -5.52
N LEU A 70 7.89 -10.35 -4.66
CA LEU A 70 8.61 -11.04 -3.59
C LEU A 70 9.71 -11.96 -4.13
N ALA A 71 9.41 -12.73 -5.18
CA ALA A 71 10.39 -13.60 -5.84
C ALA A 71 11.54 -12.81 -6.48
N ALA A 72 11.23 -11.67 -7.13
CA ALA A 72 12.21 -10.83 -7.81
C ALA A 72 13.12 -10.05 -6.85
N GLN A 73 12.57 -9.55 -5.75
CA GLN A 73 13.29 -8.72 -4.78
C GLN A 73 14.01 -9.55 -3.71
N GLY A 74 13.58 -10.81 -3.53
CA GLY A 74 14.06 -11.69 -2.47
C GLY A 74 13.39 -11.41 -1.13
N PHE A 75 13.44 -12.41 -0.24
CA PHE A 75 12.68 -12.43 1.01
C PHE A 75 12.87 -11.17 1.87
N VAL A 76 14.12 -10.78 2.15
CA VAL A 76 14.42 -9.65 3.05
C VAL A 76 13.91 -8.32 2.51
N ALA A 77 14.10 -8.06 1.21
CA ALA A 77 13.60 -6.82 0.59
C ALA A 77 12.07 -6.84 0.48
N GLY A 78 11.47 -8.01 0.25
CA GLY A 78 10.02 -8.19 0.23
C GLY A 78 9.31 -7.88 1.55
N LEU A 79 9.99 -8.01 2.69
CA LEU A 79 9.42 -7.64 4.00
C LEU A 79 9.27 -6.13 4.18
N THR A 80 10.00 -5.33 3.42
CA THR A 80 10.05 -3.88 3.56
C THR A 80 9.50 -3.16 2.34
N SER A 81 9.19 -3.86 1.25
CA SER A 81 8.76 -3.27 0.00
C SER A 81 7.24 -3.30 -0.19
N LEU A 82 6.79 -2.43 -1.09
CA LEU A 82 5.43 -2.48 -1.59
C LEU A 82 5.30 -3.64 -2.60
N LEU A 83 4.37 -4.56 -2.32
CA LEU A 83 4.18 -5.76 -3.14
C LEU A 83 2.93 -5.72 -4.03
N GLY A 84 2.00 -4.79 -3.80
CA GLY A 84 0.75 -4.67 -4.55
C GLY A 84 0.22 -3.24 -4.50
N ALA A 85 -1.12 -3.09 -4.54
CA ALA A 85 -1.75 -1.79 -4.30
C ALA A 85 -1.64 -1.37 -2.81
N SER A 86 -1.44 -0.08 -2.56
CA SER A 86 -1.36 0.53 -1.23
C SER A 86 -1.90 1.96 -1.31
N PRO A 87 -2.22 2.65 -0.18
CA PRO A 87 -2.66 4.04 -0.23
C PRO A 87 -1.72 4.91 -1.07
N ALA A 88 -2.26 5.83 -1.85
CA ALA A 88 -1.50 6.76 -2.67
C ALA A 88 -1.78 8.20 -2.23
N VAL A 89 -0.86 9.10 -2.54
CA VAL A 89 -1.12 10.54 -2.38
C VAL A 89 -2.08 10.97 -3.49
N ASP A 90 -3.25 11.44 -3.09
CA ASP A 90 -4.24 12.04 -3.97
C ASP A 90 -3.76 13.41 -4.45
N GLY A 91 -4.00 13.72 -5.72
CA GLY A 91 -3.77 15.06 -6.24
C GLY A 91 -4.78 16.06 -5.65
N SER A 92 -4.36 17.30 -5.43
CA SER A 92 -5.27 18.38 -5.00
C SER A 92 -6.32 18.64 -6.09
N ASP A 93 -7.59 18.40 -5.77
CA ASP A 93 -8.75 18.61 -6.66
C ASP A 93 -8.52 18.10 -8.09
N ASP A 94 -8.27 16.80 -8.21
CA ASP A 94 -8.03 16.11 -9.48
C ASP A 94 -9.30 15.94 -10.35
N GLN A 95 -10.38 16.62 -9.98
CA GLN A 95 -11.70 16.58 -10.63
C GLN A 95 -12.35 15.17 -10.67
N ARG A 96 -11.86 14.20 -9.89
CA ARG A 96 -12.44 12.83 -9.81
C ARG A 96 -13.64 12.73 -8.85
N SER A 97 -14.41 13.80 -8.70
CA SER A 97 -15.70 13.89 -7.98
C SER A 97 -15.66 13.67 -6.46
N LEU A 98 -14.57 13.17 -5.89
CA LEU A 98 -14.38 12.99 -4.45
C LEU A 98 -13.19 13.84 -3.97
N PRO A 99 -13.26 14.46 -2.78
CA PRO A 99 -12.10 15.11 -2.19
C PRO A 99 -10.99 14.07 -1.95
N GLY A 100 -9.74 14.49 -2.11
CA GLY A 100 -8.58 13.65 -1.79
C GLY A 100 -8.62 13.23 -0.32
N PHE A 101 -8.32 11.97 -0.06
CA PHE A 101 -8.21 11.45 1.31
C PHE A 101 -6.80 11.72 1.87
N ILE A 102 -5.76 11.49 1.06
CA ILE A 102 -4.35 11.74 1.42
C ILE A 102 -3.78 12.76 0.43
N GLU A 103 -3.97 14.05 0.67
CA GLU A 103 -3.54 15.10 -0.27
C GLU A 103 -2.02 15.37 -0.26
N GLN A 104 -1.30 14.79 0.70
CA GLN A 104 0.14 14.96 0.83
C GLN A 104 0.81 13.75 1.48
N SER A 105 2.12 13.63 1.24
CA SER A 105 2.95 12.60 1.86
C SER A 105 2.86 12.65 3.41
N PRO A 106 2.72 11.50 4.08
CA PRO A 106 2.74 11.44 5.55
C PRO A 106 3.99 12.05 6.18
N LEU A 107 5.15 11.95 5.51
CA LEU A 107 6.40 12.55 6.00
C LEU A 107 6.33 14.07 5.99
N GLU A 108 5.78 14.67 4.93
CA GLU A 108 5.64 16.12 4.84
C GLU A 108 4.57 16.63 5.81
N ALA A 109 3.47 15.90 5.97
CA ALA A 109 2.45 16.20 6.97
C ALA A 109 3.04 16.28 8.38
N LEU A 110 3.89 15.31 8.73
CA LEU A 110 4.55 15.26 10.03
C LEU A 110 5.52 16.43 10.22
N LYS A 111 6.35 16.74 9.22
CA LYS A 111 7.31 17.86 9.27
C LYS A 111 6.61 19.21 9.42
N LEU A 112 5.46 19.38 8.78
CA LEU A 112 4.68 20.62 8.79
C LEU A 112 3.73 20.74 10.00
N GLY A 113 3.67 19.74 10.87
CA GLY A 113 2.75 19.74 12.01
C GLY A 113 1.28 19.59 11.61
N GLN A 114 1.01 19.05 10.42
CA GLN A 114 -0.33 18.93 9.84
C GLN A 114 -0.97 17.59 10.20
N PHE A 115 -1.15 17.37 11.49
CA PHE A 115 -1.80 16.19 12.04
C PHE A 115 -2.63 16.60 13.27
N PRO A 116 -3.66 15.82 13.65
CA PRO A 116 -4.46 16.14 14.81
C PRO A 116 -3.61 16.07 16.09
N ASP A 117 -3.75 17.07 16.94
CA ASP A 117 -3.17 17.06 18.29
C ASP A 117 -4.01 16.15 19.20
N ILE A 118 -3.70 14.86 19.20
CA ILE A 118 -4.30 13.82 20.04
C ILE A 118 -3.23 12.83 20.54
N PRO A 119 -3.41 12.19 21.70
CA PRO A 119 -2.49 11.18 22.20
C PRO A 119 -2.36 9.99 21.25
N LEU A 120 -1.12 9.55 21.01
CA LEU A 120 -0.78 8.36 20.22
C LEU A 120 -0.02 7.36 21.09
N LEU A 121 -0.55 6.14 21.20
CA LEU A 121 0.18 4.98 21.71
C LEU A 121 0.60 4.11 20.51
N THR A 122 1.90 3.92 20.32
CA THR A 122 2.42 3.07 19.25
C THR A 122 3.53 2.15 19.75
N GLY A 123 3.71 1.01 19.09
CA GLY A 123 4.72 0.04 19.47
C GLY A 123 4.88 -1.09 18.44
N VAL A 124 5.97 -1.82 18.60
CA VAL A 124 6.31 -3.04 17.86
C VAL A 124 6.65 -4.14 18.86
N THR A 125 6.52 -5.38 18.43
CA THR A 125 6.98 -6.56 19.16
C THR A 125 8.48 -6.79 18.92
N ALA A 126 9.12 -7.54 19.82
CA ALA A 126 10.55 -7.86 19.68
C ALA A 126 10.86 -8.74 18.45
N ALA A 127 9.85 -9.40 17.87
CA ALA A 127 10.01 -10.40 16.83
C ALA A 127 8.92 -10.26 15.73
N GLU A 128 8.66 -9.03 15.27
CA GLU A 128 7.64 -8.71 14.24
C GLU A 128 7.71 -9.59 12.99
N THR A 129 8.92 -9.81 12.48
CA THR A 129 9.15 -10.53 11.23
C THR A 129 9.30 -12.04 11.42
N ALA A 130 9.22 -12.55 12.64
CA ALA A 130 9.37 -13.98 12.91
C ALA A 130 8.28 -14.80 12.20
N SER A 131 7.07 -14.24 12.05
CA SER A 131 5.97 -14.87 11.32
C SER A 131 6.27 -15.06 9.82
N ALA A 132 7.15 -14.26 9.25
CA ALA A 132 7.52 -14.37 7.84
C ALA A 132 8.54 -15.51 7.58
N LEU A 133 9.24 -15.98 8.61
CA LEU A 133 10.17 -17.11 8.51
C LEU A 133 9.37 -18.42 8.44
N SER A 134 9.06 -18.88 7.23
CA SER A 134 8.38 -20.15 7.00
C SER A 134 9.04 -20.95 5.86
N GLY A 135 8.83 -22.27 5.86
CA GLY A 135 9.36 -23.17 4.83
C GLY A 135 10.89 -23.10 4.72
N GLN A 136 11.40 -22.80 3.52
CA GLN A 136 12.84 -22.72 3.22
C GLN A 136 13.59 -21.60 3.95
N TYR A 137 12.87 -20.67 4.59
CA TYR A 137 13.45 -19.56 5.35
C TYR A 137 13.46 -19.82 6.86
N MET A 138 13.03 -21.01 7.31
CA MET A 138 13.22 -21.43 8.70
C MET A 138 14.71 -21.53 9.03
N LEU A 139 15.12 -20.85 10.08
CA LEU A 139 16.44 -21.07 10.67
C LEU A 139 16.43 -22.46 11.31
N ASN A 140 17.07 -23.43 10.65
CA ASN A 140 17.36 -24.70 11.29
C ASN A 140 18.31 -24.42 12.46
N HIS A 141 17.81 -24.52 13.70
CA HIS A 141 18.65 -24.50 14.88
C HIS A 141 19.62 -25.69 14.80
N GLN A 142 20.89 -25.42 14.47
CA GLN A 142 22.03 -26.26 14.84
C GLN A 142 22.50 -25.87 16.24
#